data_AF-A0A3G2G4W1-F1
#
_entry.id   AF-A0A3G2G4W1-F1
#
_cell.length_a   1.000
_cell.length_b   1.000
_cell.length_c   1.000
_cell.angle_alpha   90.00
_cell.angle_beta   90.00
_cell.angle_gamma   90.00
#
_symmetry.space_group_name_H-M   'P 1'
#
loop_
_entity.id
_entity.type
_entity.pdbx_description
1 polymer ?
#
loop_
_entity_poly.entity_id
_entity_poly.type
_entity_poly.pdbx_seq_one_letter_code
_entity_poly.pdbx_strand_id
1 'polypeptide(L)'
;MEKQLKTMKYKFFYLLSLFGTLCWAQNHFELNVISKNYHVSIDIATCNEKECFGKSSVNLTDKKTSEKFPALISDNFTFTIETDSLNLNKAKFDEESQSLIFEDFNFDGFEDLALINKFSDNSEKSIYDIYTFDSIQKQFLMNEGMTTVVKDNSAMFTVDSERKRLIMYLKSGCCLYITKEYNVIPERDPLKVYEFEEDTRDRETVITKKSEFIDYKWFTKTTKYPREVYYKENNDENTERN
;
A
#
# COMPACT_ATOMS: atom_id res chain seq x y z
N MET A 1 -43.87 62.64 34.68
CA MET A 1 -42.83 61.64 34.38
C MET A 1 -43.39 60.29 34.78
N GLU A 2 -43.70 59.43 33.81
CA GLU A 2 -43.56 57.96 33.89
C GLU A 2 -44.05 57.39 32.55
N LYS A 3 -43.11 56.80 31.80
CA LYS A 3 -43.37 56.07 30.55
C LYS A 3 -43.79 54.65 30.92
N GLN A 4 -44.95 54.20 30.44
CA GLN A 4 -45.30 52.77 30.42
C GLN A 4 -45.05 52.18 29.03
N LEU A 5 -44.53 50.96 29.07
CA LEU A 5 -43.64 50.33 28.10
C LEU A 5 -44.43 49.56 27.02
N LYS A 6 -43.91 49.61 25.78
CA LYS A 6 -44.38 48.85 24.61
C LYS A 6 -44.32 47.33 24.85
N THR A 7 -45.38 46.61 24.52
CA THR A 7 -45.32 45.17 24.22
C THR A 7 -45.53 44.95 22.72
N MET A 8 -44.43 44.74 22.00
CA MET A 8 -44.41 44.39 20.58
C MET A 8 -44.43 42.86 20.45
N LYS A 9 -45.52 42.31 19.90
CA LYS A 9 -45.65 40.87 19.63
C LYS A 9 -44.71 40.49 18.48
N TYR A 10 -43.57 39.88 18.80
CA TYR A 10 -42.69 39.25 17.80
C TYR A 10 -43.31 37.91 17.37
N LYS A 11 -43.81 37.84 16.14
CA LYS A 11 -44.10 36.56 15.46
C LYS A 11 -42.75 35.92 15.12
N PHE A 12 -42.35 34.93 15.91
CA PHE A 12 -41.18 34.11 15.65
C PHE A 12 -41.52 33.15 14.49
N PHE A 13 -41.07 33.49 13.29
CA PHE A 13 -41.18 32.63 12.10
C PHE A 13 -40.08 31.57 12.21
N TYR A 14 -40.43 30.36 12.67
CA TYR A 14 -39.55 29.20 12.63
C TYR A 14 -39.35 28.82 11.15
N LEU A 15 -38.26 29.30 10.55
CA LEU A 15 -37.77 28.79 9.28
C LEU A 15 -37.05 27.46 9.59
N LEU A 16 -37.78 26.36 9.42
CA LEU A 16 -37.27 25.00 9.54
C LEU A 16 -36.24 24.77 8.42
N SER A 17 -34.96 24.96 8.74
CA SER A 17 -33.86 24.64 7.84
C SER A 17 -33.75 23.12 7.72
N LEU A 18 -34.42 22.57 6.70
CA LEU A 18 -34.14 21.25 6.16
C LEU A 18 -32.76 21.28 5.50
N PHE A 19 -31.70 21.23 6.31
CA PHE A 19 -30.43 20.67 5.84
C PHE A 19 -30.66 19.17 5.71
N GLY A 20 -31.28 18.76 4.59
CA GLY A 20 -31.20 17.39 4.15
C GLY A 20 -29.72 17.06 4.01
N THR A 21 -29.23 16.22 4.91
CA THR A 21 -27.92 15.59 4.75
C THR A 21 -27.95 14.90 3.41
N LEU A 22 -27.23 15.44 2.42
CA LEU A 22 -26.91 14.70 1.21
C LEU A 22 -26.16 13.47 1.71
N CYS A 23 -26.86 12.32 1.79
CA CYS A 23 -26.21 11.05 1.96
C CYS A 23 -25.55 10.79 0.61
N TRP A 24 -24.26 11.09 0.51
CA TRP A 24 -23.49 10.71 -0.67
C TRP A 24 -23.47 9.19 -0.62
N ALA A 25 -24.21 8.56 -1.53
CA ALA A 25 -24.21 7.10 -1.64
C ALA A 25 -22.79 6.69 -2.05
N GLN A 26 -22.06 6.09 -1.12
CA GLN A 26 -20.76 5.50 -1.40
C GLN A 26 -20.99 4.17 -2.13
N ASN A 27 -20.13 3.87 -3.10
CA ASN A 27 -20.14 2.57 -3.75
C ASN A 27 -19.56 1.54 -2.78
N HIS A 28 -20.20 0.38 -2.67
CA HIS A 28 -19.83 -0.64 -1.71
C HIS A 28 -19.44 -1.94 -2.41
N PHE A 29 -18.29 -2.49 -2.05
CA PHE A 29 -17.74 -3.71 -2.63
C PHE A 29 -17.31 -4.69 -1.54
N GLU A 30 -17.60 -5.97 -1.76
CA GLU A 30 -17.23 -7.08 -0.86
C GLU A 30 -16.16 -7.94 -1.55
N LEU A 31 -14.97 -8.01 -0.97
CA LEU A 31 -13.79 -8.68 -1.52
C LEU A 31 -13.49 -9.94 -0.69
N ASN A 32 -14.00 -11.07 -1.15
CA ASN A 32 -13.99 -12.30 -0.35
C ASN A 32 -12.71 -13.16 -0.48
N VAL A 33 -11.89 -12.91 -1.51
CA VAL A 33 -10.81 -13.83 -1.95
C VAL A 33 -9.39 -13.29 -1.69
N ILE A 34 -9.25 -12.02 -1.31
CA ILE A 34 -7.94 -11.36 -1.19
C ILE A 34 -7.17 -11.59 0.12
N SER A 35 -7.81 -12.18 1.14
CA SER A 35 -7.18 -12.48 2.44
C SER A 35 -7.61 -13.86 2.92
N LYS A 36 -6.70 -14.59 3.58
CA LYS A 36 -7.02 -15.89 4.19
C LYS A 36 -7.85 -15.72 5.46
N ASN A 37 -7.61 -14.68 6.26
CA ASN A 37 -8.21 -14.50 7.58
C ASN A 37 -9.31 -13.44 7.65
N TYR A 38 -9.42 -12.54 6.67
CA TYR A 38 -10.35 -11.40 6.75
C TYR A 38 -11.35 -11.37 5.60
N HIS A 39 -12.60 -11.03 5.91
CA HIS A 39 -13.56 -10.48 4.96
C HIS A 39 -13.25 -9.00 4.81
N VAL A 40 -13.14 -8.53 3.58
CA VAL A 40 -12.81 -7.14 3.27
C VAL A 40 -13.98 -6.51 2.54
N SER A 41 -14.41 -5.34 3.01
CA SER A 41 -15.36 -4.51 2.28
C SER A 41 -14.86 -3.09 2.12
N ILE A 42 -15.17 -2.48 0.98
CA ILE A 42 -14.68 -1.16 0.60
C ILE A 42 -15.87 -0.26 0.32
N ASP A 43 -15.91 0.87 1.02
CA ASP A 43 -16.77 1.98 0.68
C ASP A 43 -15.96 3.06 -0.05
N ILE A 44 -16.34 3.43 -1.27
CA ILE A 44 -15.57 4.36 -2.11
C ILE A 44 -16.44 5.41 -2.79
N ALA A 45 -15.90 6.63 -2.87
CA ALA A 45 -16.64 7.80 -3.35
C ALA A 45 -17.00 7.75 -4.84
N THR A 46 -16.07 7.35 -5.72
CA THR A 46 -16.23 7.51 -7.18
C THR A 46 -15.94 6.23 -7.92
N CYS A 47 -16.83 5.84 -8.83
CA CYS A 47 -16.64 4.71 -9.74
C CYS A 47 -17.09 5.09 -11.15
N ASN A 48 -16.40 4.55 -12.14
CA ASN A 48 -16.84 4.50 -13.53
C ASN A 48 -16.96 3.02 -13.98
N GLU A 49 -17.13 2.78 -15.28
CA GLU A 49 -17.32 1.41 -15.81
C GLU A 49 -16.10 0.49 -15.65
N LYS A 50 -14.90 1.04 -15.39
CA LYS A 50 -13.63 0.30 -15.41
C LYS A 50 -12.85 0.38 -14.10
N GLU A 51 -13.03 1.44 -13.33
CA GLU A 51 -12.25 1.70 -12.12
C GLU A 51 -13.07 2.45 -11.08
N CYS A 52 -12.70 2.27 -9.82
CA CYS A 52 -13.14 3.12 -8.72
C CYS A 52 -11.93 3.79 -8.09
N PHE A 53 -12.09 5.04 -7.67
CA PHE A 53 -10.98 5.82 -7.12
C PHE A 53 -11.43 6.90 -6.12
N GLY A 54 -10.44 7.42 -5.40
CA GLY A 54 -10.58 8.53 -4.45
C GLY A 54 -10.67 8.06 -3.00
N LYS A 55 -11.27 8.90 -2.16
CA LYS A 55 -11.38 8.61 -0.74
C LYS A 55 -12.22 7.35 -0.50
N SER A 56 -11.68 6.46 0.32
CA SER A 56 -12.29 5.18 0.65
C SER A 56 -12.11 4.80 2.11
N SER A 57 -13.00 3.92 2.56
CA SER A 57 -12.94 3.22 3.83
C SER A 57 -12.81 1.73 3.55
N VAL A 58 -11.77 1.10 4.08
CA VAL A 58 -11.53 -0.34 4.02
C VAL A 58 -11.90 -0.93 5.36
N ASN A 59 -12.93 -1.76 5.36
CA ASN A 59 -13.47 -2.42 6.54
C ASN A 59 -13.02 -3.88 6.55
N LEU A 60 -12.50 -4.33 7.68
CA LEU A 60 -12.03 -5.69 7.87
C LEU A 60 -12.89 -6.39 8.93
N THR A 61 -13.27 -7.63 8.65
CA THR A 61 -13.94 -8.51 9.61
C THR A 61 -13.22 -9.84 9.67
N ASP A 62 -12.86 -10.31 10.87
CA ASP A 62 -12.22 -11.61 11.06
C ASP A 62 -13.18 -12.75 10.63
N LYS A 63 -12.69 -13.65 9.75
CA LYS A 63 -13.48 -14.77 9.19
C LYS A 63 -13.90 -15.80 10.23
N LYS A 64 -13.14 -15.96 11.31
CA LYS A 64 -13.37 -16.99 12.34
C LYS A 64 -14.26 -16.46 13.46
N THR A 65 -14.01 -15.23 13.92
CA THR A 65 -14.68 -14.65 15.09
C THR A 65 -15.83 -13.72 14.72
N SER A 66 -15.90 -13.28 13.46
CA SER A 66 -16.80 -12.20 13.00
C SER A 66 -16.57 -10.85 13.70
N GLU A 67 -15.41 -10.68 14.35
CA GLU A 67 -15.00 -9.43 14.98
C GLU A 67 -14.69 -8.39 13.90
N LYS A 68 -15.17 -7.15 14.09
CA LYS A 68 -14.94 -6.04 13.18
C LYS A 68 -13.80 -5.17 13.68
N PHE A 69 -12.86 -4.87 12.80
CA PHE A 69 -11.77 -3.94 13.09
C PHE A 69 -12.20 -2.49 12.80
N PRO A 70 -11.53 -1.48 13.41
CA PRO A 70 -11.67 -0.10 12.98
C PRO A 70 -11.40 0.04 11.49
N ALA A 71 -12.19 0.89 10.82
CA ALA A 71 -12.03 1.12 9.40
C ALA A 71 -10.71 1.84 9.08
N LEU A 72 -10.02 1.36 8.05
CA LEU A 72 -8.80 1.99 7.53
C LEU A 72 -9.17 2.97 6.43
N ILE A 73 -8.61 4.19 6.48
CA ILE A 73 -8.97 5.26 5.55
C ILE A 73 -7.83 5.45 4.54
N SER A 74 -8.19 5.48 3.26
CA SER A 74 -7.30 5.88 2.18
C SER A 74 -7.91 7.09 1.48
N ASP A 75 -7.14 8.17 1.35
CA ASP A 75 -7.60 9.39 0.68
C ASP A 75 -7.53 9.27 -0.85
N ASN A 76 -6.66 8.40 -1.39
CA ASN A 76 -6.55 8.15 -2.83
C ASN A 76 -6.41 6.64 -3.11
N PHE A 77 -7.45 5.89 -2.77
CA PHE A 77 -7.56 4.50 -3.17
C PHE A 77 -7.90 4.42 -4.65
N THR A 78 -7.48 3.36 -5.31
CA THR A 78 -7.92 3.03 -6.66
C THR A 78 -7.95 1.52 -6.81
N PHE A 79 -8.87 1.00 -7.62
CA PHE A 79 -8.84 -0.39 -8.07
C PHE A 79 -9.58 -0.54 -9.39
N THR A 80 -9.18 -1.53 -10.17
CA THR A 80 -9.80 -1.87 -11.45
C THR A 80 -10.94 -2.86 -11.26
N ILE A 81 -12.00 -2.67 -12.05
CA ILE A 81 -13.16 -3.54 -12.13
C ILE A 81 -13.00 -4.45 -13.35
N GLU A 82 -13.03 -5.76 -13.14
CA GLU A 82 -13.17 -6.71 -14.25
C GLU A 82 -14.58 -6.59 -14.86
N THR A 83 -14.65 -6.35 -16.18
CA THR A 83 -15.88 -5.94 -16.89
C THR A 83 -16.79 -7.08 -17.36
N ASP A 84 -16.76 -8.24 -16.70
CA ASP A 84 -17.74 -9.33 -16.97
C ASP A 84 -19.11 -9.09 -16.31
N SER A 85 -19.26 -8.03 -15.51
CA SER A 85 -20.52 -7.71 -14.83
C SER A 85 -21.15 -6.42 -15.37
N LEU A 86 -22.17 -6.56 -16.24
CA LEU A 86 -23.17 -5.53 -16.58
C LEU A 86 -24.00 -5.02 -15.36
N ASN A 87 -23.61 -5.38 -14.14
CA ASN A 87 -24.15 -4.88 -12.89
C ASN A 87 -22.99 -4.28 -12.10
N LEU A 88 -22.98 -2.96 -11.92
CA LEU A 88 -22.00 -2.24 -11.08
C LEU A 88 -21.90 -2.82 -9.65
N ASN A 89 -22.97 -3.44 -9.16
CA ASN A 89 -23.03 -4.13 -7.86
C ASN A 89 -22.31 -5.50 -7.83
N LYS A 90 -21.68 -5.92 -8.92
CA LYS A 90 -20.92 -7.18 -9.05
C LYS A 90 -19.52 -6.99 -9.64
N ALA A 91 -19.04 -5.76 -9.70
CA ALA A 91 -17.66 -5.46 -10.07
C ALA A 91 -16.71 -6.40 -9.33
N LYS A 92 -16.04 -7.29 -10.07
CA LYS A 92 -15.03 -8.17 -9.49
C LYS A 92 -13.76 -7.35 -9.38
N PHE A 93 -13.26 -7.25 -8.16
CA PHE A 93 -11.96 -6.68 -7.87
C PHE A 93 -10.91 -7.48 -8.63
N ASP A 94 -10.13 -6.78 -9.44
CA ASP A 94 -8.96 -7.36 -10.06
C ASP A 94 -7.91 -7.61 -8.97
N GLU A 95 -7.69 -8.88 -8.64
CA GLU A 95 -6.68 -9.30 -7.66
C GLU A 95 -5.26 -8.90 -8.10
N GLU A 96 -5.04 -8.69 -9.41
CA GLU A 96 -3.78 -8.18 -9.95
C GLU A 96 -3.60 -6.68 -9.74
N SER A 97 -4.64 -5.94 -9.36
CA SER A 97 -4.58 -4.49 -9.19
C SER A 97 -3.64 -4.05 -8.05
N GLN A 98 -3.19 -4.99 -7.20
CA GLN A 98 -2.28 -4.77 -6.07
C GLN A 98 -2.73 -3.64 -5.13
N SER A 99 -4.02 -3.29 -5.10
CA SER A 99 -4.54 -2.14 -4.34
C SER A 99 -4.58 -2.43 -2.82
N LEU A 100 -4.73 -3.71 -2.48
CA LEU A 100 -4.65 -4.27 -1.15
C LEU A 100 -3.76 -5.51 -1.22
N ILE A 101 -2.78 -5.62 -0.33
CA ILE A 101 -1.87 -6.77 -0.27
C ILE A 101 -1.85 -7.28 1.16
N PHE A 102 -2.25 -8.54 1.35
CA PHE A 102 -2.17 -9.23 2.63
C PHE A 102 -0.99 -10.21 2.63
N GLU A 103 -0.07 -10.04 3.57
CA GLU A 103 1.12 -10.88 3.75
C GLU A 103 1.62 -10.70 5.18
N ASP A 104 2.51 -11.57 5.67
CA ASP A 104 3.18 -11.41 6.97
C ASP A 104 4.45 -10.55 6.81
N PHE A 105 4.31 -9.22 6.86
CA PHE A 105 5.42 -8.29 6.63
C PHE A 105 6.37 -8.23 7.82
N ASN A 106 5.86 -8.42 9.04
CA ASN A 106 6.64 -8.32 10.26
C ASN A 106 7.19 -9.67 10.76
N PHE A 107 6.85 -10.77 10.09
CA PHE A 107 7.26 -12.15 10.37
C PHE A 107 6.80 -12.68 11.73
N ASP A 108 5.62 -12.26 12.19
CA ASP A 108 4.99 -12.68 13.45
C ASP A 108 3.95 -13.80 13.28
N GLY A 109 3.65 -14.18 12.04
CA GLY A 109 2.71 -15.24 11.68
C GLY A 109 1.26 -14.77 11.48
N PHE A 110 0.98 -13.47 11.60
CA PHE A 110 -0.32 -12.88 11.27
C PHE A 110 -0.28 -12.20 9.90
N GLU A 111 -1.44 -12.12 9.23
CA GLU A 111 -1.55 -11.33 8.00
C GLU A 111 -1.58 -9.84 8.35
N ASP A 112 -0.62 -9.10 7.81
CA ASP A 112 -0.56 -7.65 7.75
C ASP A 112 -1.26 -7.13 6.48
N LEU A 113 -1.35 -5.80 6.31
CA LEU A 113 -2.02 -5.18 5.16
C LEU A 113 -1.23 -4.01 4.59
N ALA A 114 -0.94 -4.04 3.29
CA ALA A 114 -0.55 -2.86 2.52
C ALA A 114 -1.78 -2.28 1.82
N LEU A 115 -2.06 -1.01 2.09
CA LEU A 115 -3.20 -0.27 1.55
C LEU A 115 -2.70 0.84 0.63
N ILE A 116 -3.10 0.84 -0.64
CA ILE A 116 -2.78 1.95 -1.53
C ILE A 116 -3.43 3.25 -1.03
N ASN A 117 -2.64 4.31 -0.85
CA ASN A 117 -3.12 5.62 -0.39
C ASN A 117 -2.74 6.78 -1.32
N LYS A 118 -1.94 6.51 -2.35
CA LYS A 118 -1.67 7.48 -3.41
C LYS A 118 -1.29 6.80 -4.72
N PHE A 119 -2.06 7.11 -5.76
CA PHE A 119 -1.64 7.01 -7.15
C PHE A 119 -1.26 8.43 -7.60
N SER A 120 -0.16 8.60 -8.32
CA SER A 120 0.18 9.90 -8.91
C SER A 120 -0.22 9.87 -10.38
N ASP A 121 -1.07 10.81 -10.80
CA ASP A 121 -1.54 10.93 -12.18
C ASP A 121 -0.40 11.06 -13.22
N ASN A 122 0.81 11.36 -12.76
CA ASN A 122 2.02 11.51 -13.58
C ASN A 122 3.10 10.44 -13.32
N SER A 123 2.84 9.44 -12.48
CA SER A 123 3.78 8.34 -12.25
C SER A 123 3.03 7.04 -12.00
N GLU A 124 3.40 5.99 -12.73
CA GLU A 124 3.00 4.57 -12.57
C GLU A 124 3.38 3.96 -11.19
N LYS A 125 3.51 4.78 -10.14
CA LYS A 125 4.03 4.39 -8.84
C LYS A 125 2.92 4.50 -7.81
N SER A 126 2.46 3.34 -7.36
CA SER A 126 1.57 3.18 -6.22
C SER A 126 2.35 3.39 -4.92
N ILE A 127 1.79 4.20 -4.03
CA ILE A 127 2.32 4.39 -2.67
C ILE A 127 1.35 3.74 -1.70
N TYR A 128 1.90 2.89 -0.84
CA TYR A 128 1.17 2.14 0.18
C TYR A 128 1.41 2.72 1.57
N ASP A 129 0.37 2.68 2.38
CA ASP A 129 0.48 2.68 3.83
C ASP A 129 0.48 1.23 4.32
N ILE A 130 1.41 0.91 5.21
CA ILE A 130 1.60 -0.44 5.74
C ILE A 130 1.00 -0.51 7.13
N TYR A 131 0.13 -1.49 7.34
CA TYR A 131 -0.51 -1.76 8.62
C TYR A 131 -0.12 -3.15 9.09
N THR A 132 0.46 -3.26 10.28
CA THR A 132 0.76 -4.56 10.90
C THR A 132 -0.32 -4.94 11.89
N PHE A 133 -0.65 -6.22 11.99
CA PHE A 133 -1.62 -6.70 12.96
C PHE A 133 -1.01 -6.81 14.36
N ASP A 134 -1.50 -6.01 15.31
CA ASP A 134 -1.11 -6.13 16.71
C ASP A 134 -2.00 -7.18 17.39
N SER A 135 -1.44 -8.36 17.68
CA SER A 135 -2.17 -9.47 18.30
C SER A 135 -2.60 -9.23 19.75
N ILE A 136 -1.96 -8.30 20.47
CA ILE A 136 -2.31 -7.94 21.85
C ILE A 136 -3.52 -7.00 21.84
N GLN A 137 -3.47 -5.98 20.99
CA GLN A 137 -4.52 -4.98 20.85
C GLN A 137 -5.66 -5.43 19.93
N LYS A 138 -5.43 -6.52 19.16
CA LYS A 138 -6.35 -7.08 18.15
C LYS A 138 -6.79 -6.03 17.13
N GLN A 139 -5.83 -5.30 16.58
CA GLN A 139 -6.11 -4.29 15.58
C GLN A 139 -4.93 -4.08 14.61
N PHE A 140 -5.25 -3.58 13.43
CA PHE A 140 -4.27 -3.12 12.46
C PHE A 140 -3.74 -1.75 12.87
N LEU A 141 -2.42 -1.65 13.01
CA LEU A 141 -1.73 -0.42 13.37
C LEU A 141 -0.79 0.00 12.25
N MET A 142 -0.78 1.28 11.90
CA MET A 142 0.14 1.78 10.88
C MET A 142 1.59 1.59 11.35
N ASN A 143 2.38 0.96 10.49
CA ASN A 143 3.81 0.79 10.67
C ASN A 143 4.53 1.91 9.91
N GLU A 144 4.87 2.98 10.61
CA GLU A 144 5.52 4.16 10.01
C GLU A 144 6.84 3.82 9.33
N GLY A 145 7.68 2.98 9.94
CA GLY A 145 8.97 2.59 9.37
C GLY A 145 8.85 1.88 8.02
N MET A 146 7.97 0.87 7.92
CA MET A 146 7.71 0.18 6.65
C MET A 146 7.04 1.09 5.63
N THR A 147 6.11 1.95 6.09
CA THR A 147 5.43 2.94 5.25
C THR A 147 6.43 3.94 4.66
N THR A 148 7.40 4.41 5.45
CA THR A 148 8.50 5.26 4.97
C THR A 148 9.37 4.54 3.96
N VAL A 149 9.72 3.27 4.18
CA VAL A 149 10.49 2.48 3.21
C VAL A 149 9.78 2.41 1.85
N VAL A 150 8.47 2.17 1.83
CA VAL A 150 7.69 2.17 0.58
C VAL A 150 7.64 3.56 -0.05
N LYS A 151 7.38 4.60 0.72
CA LYS A 151 7.28 5.99 0.24
C LYS A 151 8.60 6.49 -0.37
N ASP A 152 9.71 6.31 0.34
CA ASP A 152 11.04 6.80 -0.08
C ASP A 152 11.55 6.12 -1.35
N ASN A 153 11.12 4.88 -1.60
CA ASN A 153 11.49 4.13 -2.80
C ASN A 153 10.41 4.17 -3.88
N SER A 154 9.20 4.60 -3.53
CA SER A 154 8.00 4.61 -4.39
C SER A 154 7.76 3.25 -5.06
N ALA A 155 7.89 2.17 -4.28
CA ALA A 155 7.70 0.81 -4.72
C ALA A 155 7.30 -0.07 -3.52
N MET A 156 6.50 -1.10 -3.78
CA MET A 156 6.19 -2.11 -2.78
C MET A 156 7.36 -3.09 -2.64
N PHE A 157 7.59 -3.58 -1.43
CA PHE A 157 8.54 -4.68 -1.19
C PHE A 157 7.84 -6.04 -1.33
N THR A 158 8.64 -7.06 -1.59
CA THR A 158 8.26 -8.48 -1.47
C THR A 158 8.78 -9.04 -0.15
N VAL A 159 8.17 -10.13 0.31
CA VAL A 159 8.53 -10.80 1.57
C VAL A 159 9.35 -12.04 1.28
N ASP A 160 10.50 -12.14 1.92
CA ASP A 160 11.29 -13.36 2.01
C ASP A 160 11.20 -13.88 3.44
N SER A 161 10.28 -14.82 3.65
CA SER A 161 9.96 -15.38 4.97
C SER A 161 11.08 -16.27 5.52
N GLU A 162 11.89 -16.89 4.65
CA GLU A 162 13.00 -17.75 5.07
C GLU A 162 14.12 -16.93 5.70
N ARG A 163 14.51 -15.82 5.04
CA ARG A 163 15.56 -14.92 5.53
C ARG A 163 15.02 -13.82 6.44
N LYS A 164 13.70 -13.69 6.57
CA LYS A 164 13.00 -12.58 7.23
C LYS A 164 13.47 -11.24 6.70
N ARG A 165 13.30 -11.05 5.38
CA ARG A 165 13.71 -9.84 4.65
C ARG A 165 12.53 -9.24 3.89
N LEU A 166 12.49 -7.91 3.89
CA LEU A 166 11.71 -7.17 2.89
C LEU A 166 12.65 -6.85 1.74
N ILE A 167 12.26 -7.20 0.51
CA ILE A 167 13.09 -7.05 -0.69
C ILE A 167 12.42 -6.09 -1.67
N MET A 168 13.16 -5.07 -2.09
CA MET A 168 12.70 -4.10 -3.07
C MET A 168 13.50 -4.22 -4.36
N TYR A 169 12.79 -4.25 -5.48
CA TYR A 169 13.36 -4.18 -6.81
C TYR A 169 13.02 -2.83 -7.42
N LEU A 170 14.04 -2.03 -7.69
CA LEU A 170 13.90 -0.66 -8.13
C LEU A 170 14.61 -0.46 -9.47
N LYS A 171 14.10 0.48 -10.25
CA LYS A 171 14.72 0.92 -11.49
C LYS A 171 14.86 2.44 -11.48
N SER A 172 16.05 2.92 -11.80
CA SER A 172 16.35 4.34 -11.97
C SER A 172 16.73 4.64 -13.42
N GLY A 173 15.92 5.47 -14.08
CA GLY A 173 16.07 5.74 -15.50
C GLY A 173 15.96 4.47 -16.36
N CYS A 174 16.76 4.39 -17.42
CA CYS A 174 16.66 3.28 -18.38
C CYS A 174 17.29 1.97 -17.90
N CYS A 175 18.37 2.08 -17.12
CA CYS A 175 19.44 1.08 -17.19
C CYS A 175 20.13 0.81 -15.84
N LEU A 176 19.68 1.46 -14.76
CA LEU A 176 20.17 1.21 -13.40
C LEU A 176 19.11 0.42 -12.62
N TYR A 177 19.43 -0.82 -12.29
CA TYR A 177 18.61 -1.69 -11.46
C TYR A 177 19.18 -1.70 -10.05
N ILE A 178 18.31 -1.63 -9.03
CA ILE A 178 18.72 -1.57 -7.64
C ILE A 178 17.88 -2.57 -6.85
N THR A 179 18.52 -3.53 -6.20
CA THR A 179 17.89 -4.39 -5.20
C THR A 179 18.26 -3.90 -3.82
N LYS A 180 17.27 -3.73 -2.94
CA LYS A 180 17.51 -3.41 -1.52
C LYS A 180 16.87 -4.47 -0.65
N GLU A 181 17.55 -4.89 0.41
CA GLU A 181 16.95 -5.76 1.43
C GLU A 181 16.99 -5.11 2.80
N TYR A 182 15.92 -5.33 3.56
CA TYR A 182 15.73 -4.79 4.89
C TYR A 182 15.46 -5.91 5.89
N ASN A 183 16.10 -5.85 7.05
CA ASN A 183 15.72 -6.66 8.21
C ASN A 183 14.53 -6.02 8.89
N VAL A 184 13.55 -6.83 9.25
CA VAL A 184 12.53 -6.41 10.21
C VAL A 184 13.02 -6.77 11.60
N ILE A 185 13.05 -5.76 12.46
CA ILE A 185 13.41 -5.89 13.86
C ILE A 185 12.17 -5.48 14.66
N PRO A 186 11.67 -6.31 15.58
CA PRO A 186 10.51 -5.95 16.38
C PRO A 186 10.66 -4.58 17.03
N GLU A 187 9.59 -3.79 16.99
CA GLU A 187 9.51 -2.45 17.60
C GLU A 187 10.52 -1.43 17.03
N ARG A 188 11.10 -1.68 15.86
CA ARG A 188 12.02 -0.75 15.18
C ARG A 188 11.71 -0.63 13.70
N ASP A 189 12.14 0.48 13.13
CA ASP A 189 12.08 0.67 11.68
C ASP A 189 12.91 -0.39 10.96
N PRO A 190 12.49 -0.82 9.74
CA PRO A 190 13.25 -1.76 8.96
C PRO A 190 14.68 -1.27 8.70
N LEU A 191 15.66 -2.12 9.03
CA LEU A 191 17.07 -1.80 8.85
C LEU A 191 17.53 -2.27 7.47
N LYS A 192 17.91 -1.35 6.59
CA LYS A 192 18.54 -1.73 5.31
C LYS A 192 19.85 -2.46 5.58
N VAL A 193 19.98 -3.68 5.07
CA VAL A 193 21.17 -4.51 5.26
C VAL A 193 21.90 -4.87 3.97
N TYR A 194 21.24 -4.65 2.84
CA TYR A 194 21.77 -5.00 1.53
C TYR A 194 21.37 -3.96 0.50
N GLU A 195 22.28 -3.64 -0.41
CA GLU A 195 21.98 -2.91 -1.63
C GLU A 195 22.87 -3.41 -2.76
N PHE A 196 22.25 -3.78 -3.87
CA PHE A 196 22.94 -4.19 -5.09
C PHE A 196 22.48 -3.32 -6.24
N GLU A 197 23.42 -2.59 -6.83
CA GLU A 197 23.20 -1.79 -8.02
C GLU A 197 23.81 -2.49 -9.23
N GLU A 198 23.04 -2.61 -10.30
CA GLU A 198 23.48 -3.05 -11.62
C GLU A 198 23.31 -1.89 -12.62
N ASP A 199 24.42 -1.29 -13.03
CA ASP A 199 24.46 -0.21 -14.00
C ASP A 199 24.85 -0.73 -15.39
N THR A 200 23.87 -0.66 -16.29
CA THR A 200 23.97 -1.18 -17.66
C THR A 200 23.96 -0.07 -18.71
N ARG A 201 24.20 1.20 -18.30
CA ARG A 201 24.21 2.36 -19.20
C ARG A 201 25.29 2.28 -20.28
N ASP A 202 26.42 1.66 -19.97
CA ASP A 202 27.51 1.45 -20.93
C ASP A 202 27.22 0.24 -21.83
N ARG A 203 27.50 0.37 -23.14
CA ARG A 203 27.18 -0.68 -24.11
C ARG A 203 28.11 -1.88 -24.02
N GLU A 204 29.33 -1.67 -23.56
CA GLU A 204 30.38 -2.70 -23.55
C GLU A 204 30.57 -3.31 -22.16
N THR A 205 30.11 -2.63 -21.11
CA THR A 205 30.39 -3.00 -19.73
C THR A 205 29.20 -2.87 -18.80
N VAL A 206 29.18 -3.72 -17.77
CA VAL A 206 28.24 -3.64 -16.64
C VAL A 206 29.04 -3.31 -15.39
N ILE A 207 28.59 -2.31 -14.64
CA ILE A 207 29.16 -1.97 -13.34
C ILE A 207 28.19 -2.45 -12.28
N THR A 208 28.67 -3.33 -11.41
CA THR A 208 27.94 -3.76 -10.22
C THR A 208 28.51 -3.08 -8.99
N LYS A 209 27.64 -2.69 -8.06
CA LYS A 209 28.04 -2.22 -6.74
C LYS A 209 27.22 -2.96 -5.70
N LYS A 210 27.89 -3.83 -4.96
CA LYS A 210 27.31 -4.62 -3.86
C LYS A 210 27.68 -3.96 -2.54
N SER A 211 26.70 -3.60 -1.74
CA SER A 211 26.87 -3.06 -0.39
C SER A 211 26.18 -3.95 0.63
N GLU A 212 26.89 -4.35 1.67
CA GLU A 212 26.40 -5.24 2.74
C GLU A 212 26.64 -4.59 4.10
N PHE A 213 25.64 -4.63 4.99
CA PHE A 213 25.73 -4.16 6.35
C PHE A 213 26.09 -5.32 7.28
N ILE A 214 27.36 -5.36 7.71
CA ILE A 214 27.93 -6.43 8.53
C ILE A 214 28.61 -5.77 9.73
N ASP A 215 28.39 -6.29 10.94
CA ASP A 215 28.99 -5.78 12.18
C ASP A 215 28.87 -4.25 12.34
N TYR A 216 27.67 -3.74 12.09
CA TYR A 216 27.31 -2.32 12.18
C TYR A 216 28.04 -1.38 11.21
N LYS A 217 28.62 -1.92 10.14
CA LYS A 217 29.34 -1.16 9.12
C LYS A 217 28.94 -1.59 7.71
N TRP A 218 28.96 -0.64 6.79
CA TRP A 218 28.76 -0.91 5.37
C TRP A 218 30.08 -1.31 4.71
N PHE A 219 30.05 -2.44 4.00
CA PHE A 219 31.12 -2.88 3.11
C PHE A 219 30.62 -2.78 1.67
N THR A 220 31.36 -2.09 0.81
CA THR A 220 30.98 -1.91 -0.60
C THR A 220 32.06 -2.48 -1.50
N LYS A 221 31.65 -3.30 -2.47
CA LYS A 221 32.48 -3.79 -3.56
C LYS A 221 31.89 -3.33 -4.88
N THR A 222 32.71 -2.66 -5.69
CA THR A 222 32.38 -2.29 -7.07
C THR A 222 33.17 -3.16 -8.03
N THR A 223 32.49 -3.78 -8.98
CA THR A 223 33.12 -4.63 -10.00
C THR A 223 32.63 -4.24 -11.39
N LYS A 224 33.55 -4.15 -12.35
CA LYS A 224 33.27 -3.84 -13.74
C LYS A 224 33.49 -5.07 -14.60
N TYR A 225 32.48 -5.47 -15.35
CA TYR A 225 32.51 -6.65 -16.21
C TYR A 225 32.36 -6.25 -17.67
N PRO A 226 33.01 -6.95 -18.63
CA PRO A 226 32.56 -6.95 -20.01
C PRO A 226 31.12 -7.46 -20.09
N ARG A 227 30.26 -6.76 -20.83
CA ARG A 227 28.82 -7.02 -20.88
C ARG A 227 28.50 -8.44 -21.35
N GLU A 228 29.23 -8.93 -22.34
CA GLU A 228 29.08 -10.29 -22.87
C GLU A 228 29.38 -11.39 -21.85
N VAL A 229 30.24 -11.13 -20.87
CA VAL A 229 30.60 -12.09 -19.81
C VAL A 229 29.52 -12.08 -18.73
N TYR A 230 29.13 -10.88 -18.28
CA TYR A 230 28.15 -10.70 -17.22
C TYR A 230 26.82 -11.42 -17.50
N TYR A 231 26.27 -11.28 -18.71
CA TYR A 231 25.01 -11.92 -19.07
C TYR A 231 25.13 -13.41 -19.44
N LYS A 232 26.34 -13.94 -19.66
CA LYS A 232 26.52 -15.39 -19.82
C LYS A 232 26.48 -16.10 -18.47
N GLU A 233 27.09 -15.50 -17.45
CA GLU A 233 27.12 -16.06 -16.09
C GLU A 233 25.73 -16.02 -15.42
N ASN A 234 24.93 -14.97 -15.68
CA ASN A 234 23.61 -14.82 -15.05
C ASN A 234 22.49 -15.69 -15.68
N ASN A 235 22.68 -16.29 -16.86
CA ASN A 235 21.68 -17.19 -17.44
C ASN A 235 21.65 -18.57 -16.76
N ASP A 236 22.70 -18.93 -16.02
CA ASP A 236 22.76 -20.19 -15.27
C ASP A 236 22.15 -20.06 -13.85
N GLU A 237 21.97 -18.84 -13.31
CA GLU A 237 21.32 -18.57 -12.01
C GLU A 237 19.83 -18.12 -12.14
N ASN A 238 19.34 -17.84 -13.35
CA ASN A 238 18.00 -17.26 -13.58
C ASN A 238 16.87 -18.28 -13.78
N THR A 239 17.10 -19.57 -13.50
CA THR A 239 16.01 -20.56 -13.53
C THR A 239 15.07 -20.47 -12.31
N GLU A 240 15.40 -19.64 -11.31
CA GLU A 240 14.62 -19.50 -10.06
C GLU A 240 14.07 -18.07 -9.80
N ARG A 241 14.16 -17.15 -10.78
CA ARG A 241 13.76 -15.74 -10.61
C ARG A 241 12.69 -15.21 -11.58
N ASN A 242 11.85 -16.10 -12.11
CA ASN A 242 10.58 -15.75 -12.79
C ASN A 242 9.42 -16.52 -12.16
#